data_AF-A0A841VG87-F1
#
_entry.id   AF-A0A841VG87-F1
#
_cell.length_a   1.000
_cell.length_b   1.000
_cell.length_c   1.000
_cell.angle_alpha   90.00
_cell.angle_beta   90.00
_cell.angle_gamma   90.00
#
_symmetry.space_group_name_H-M   'P 1'
#
loop_
_entity.id
_entity.type
_entity.pdbx_description
1 polymer ?
#
loop_
_entity_poly.entity_id
_entity_poly.type
_entity_poly.pdbx_seq_one_letter_code
_entity_poly.pdbx_strand_id
1 'polypeptide(L)' 'MQKQDEEKSYFLRYLSLAPVLAVLSISVAFSTWAVFNYFFPDLLFHPMP' A
#
# COMPACT_ATOMS: atom_id res chain seq x y z
N MET A 1 28.62 6.85 -12.30
CA MET A 1 28.07 6.14 -11.13
C MET A 1 27.44 7.14 -10.16
N GLN A 2 28.18 8.09 -9.59
CA GLN A 2 27.67 9.10 -8.64
C GLN A 2 26.34 9.78 -9.03
N LYS A 3 26.21 10.25 -10.28
CA LYS A 3 24.97 10.88 -10.77
C LYS A 3 23.76 9.94 -10.73
N GLN A 4 23.94 8.64 -10.99
CA GLN A 4 22.83 7.67 -10.94
C GLN A 4 22.37 7.40 -9.51
N ASP A 5 23.27 7.48 -8.53
CA ASP A 5 22.93 7.29 -7.12
C ASP A 5 22.18 8.49 -6.55
N GLU A 6 22.49 9.70 -7.01
CA GLU A 6 21.74 10.92 -6.69
C GLU A 6 20.29 10.88 -7.23
N GLU A 7 20.10 10.48 -8.50
CA GLU A 7 18.77 10.33 -9.09
C GLU A 7 17.90 9.32 -8.31
N LYS A 8 18.47 8.18 -7.90
CA LYS A 8 17.79 7.20 -7.04
C LYS A 8 17.40 7.81 -5.68
N SER A 9 18.30 8.59 -5.09
CA SER A 9 18.05 9.25 -3.80
C SER A 9 16.90 10.26 -3.89
N TYR A 10 16.85 11.08 -4.94
CA TYR A 10 15.75 12.01 -5.18
C TYR A 10 14.42 11.29 -5.42
N PHE A 11 14.45 10.17 -6.15
CA PHE A 11 13.27 9.34 -6.35
C PHE A 11 12.73 8.76 -5.03
N LEU A 12 13.60 8.19 -4.20
CA LEU A 12 13.21 7.68 -2.88
C LEU A 12 12.69 8.79 -1.97
N ARG A 13 13.29 9.99 -2.04
CA ARG A 13 12.82 11.16 -1.31
C ARG A 13 11.42 11.57 -1.75
N TYR A 14 11.14 11.57 -3.05
CA TYR A 14 9.80 11.79 -3.58
C TYR A 14 8.80 10.74 -3.07
N LEU A 15 9.19 9.45 -3.12
CA LEU A 15 8.33 8.35 -2.65
C LEU A 15 8.03 8.45 -1.14
N SER A 16 8.95 9.03 -0.37
CA SER A 16 8.80 9.25 1.08
C SER A 16 7.95 10.47 1.45
N LEU A 17 7.49 11.27 0.47
CA LEU A 17 6.61 12.40 0.76
C LEU A 17 5.29 11.90 1.36
N ALA A 18 4.82 12.57 2.40
CA ALA A 18 3.57 12.25 3.08
C ALA A 18 2.36 11.98 2.15
N PRO A 19 2.06 12.82 1.13
CA PRO A 19 0.95 12.53 0.21
C PRO A 19 1.18 11.28 -0.65
N VAL A 20 2.42 10.97 -1.04
CA VAL A 20 2.75 9.79 -1.85
C VAL A 20 2.62 8.52 -1.01
N LEU A 21 3.14 8.55 0.22
CA LEU A 21 2.97 7.46 1.17
C LEU A 21 1.50 7.23 1.54
N ALA A 22 0.70 8.29 1.70
CA ALA A 22 -0.73 8.17 2.01
C ALA A 22 -1.49 7.44 0.89
N VAL A 23 -1.21 7.77 -0.37
CA VAL A 23 -1.83 7.07 -1.51
C VAL A 23 -1.38 5.61 -1.56
N LEU A 24 -0.09 5.33 -1.36
CA LEU A 24 0.43 3.96 -1.29
C LEU A 24 -0.21 3.16 -0.15
N SER A 25 -0.32 3.73 1.05
CA SER A 25 -0.90 3.04 2.19
C SER A 25 -2.39 2.75 2.00
N ILE A 26 -3.15 3.70 1.45
CA ILE A 26 -4.57 3.52 1.15
C ILE A 26 -4.74 2.46 0.06
N SER A 27 -3.89 2.48 -0.97
CA SER A 27 -3.94 1.48 -2.05
C SER A 27 -3.68 0.07 -1.53
N VAL A 28 -2.70 -0.11 -0.64
CA VAL A 28 -2.40 -1.40 0.01
C VAL A 28 -3.53 -1.83 0.94
N ALA A 29 -4.06 -0.92 1.76
CA ALA A 29 -5.16 -1.23 2.66
C ALA A 29 -6.42 -1.64 1.88
N PHE A 30 -6.75 -0.90 0.82
CA PHE A 30 -7.91 -1.17 -0.02
C PHE A 30 -7.75 -2.49 -0.80
N SER A 31 -6.58 -2.76 -1.38
CA SER A 31 -6.35 -4.02 -2.10
C SER A 31 -6.43 -5.22 -1.16
N THR A 32 -5.88 -5.10 0.05
CA THR A 32 -5.99 -6.13 1.09
C THR A 32 -7.46 -6.38 1.47
N TRP A 33 -8.22 -5.31 1.70
CA TRP A 33 -9.64 -5.38 2.02
C TRP A 33 -10.46 -5.99 0.87
N ALA A 34 -10.19 -5.58 -0.37
CA ALA A 34 -10.89 -6.08 -1.55
C ALA A 34 -10.62 -7.58 -1.77
N VAL A 35 -9.36 -8.01 -1.66
CA VAL A 35 -8.99 -9.43 -1.77
C VAL A 35 -9.62 -10.25 -0.64
N PHE A 36 -9.64 -9.73 0.59
CA PHE A 36 -10.29 -10.40 1.71
C PHE A 36 -11.80 -10.61 1.45
N ASN A 37 -12.51 -9.58 1.01
CA ASN A 37 -13.94 -9.69 0.68
C ASN A 37 -14.20 -10.53 -0.57
N TYR A 38 -13.23 -10.67 -1.48
CA TYR A 38 -13.35 -11.59 -2.61
C TYR A 38 -13.31 -13.06 -2.15
N PHE A 39 -12.45 -13.39 -1.19
CA PHE A 39 -12.35 -14.75 -0.63
C PHE A 39 -13.41 -15.05 0.44
N PHE A 40 -13.81 -14.06 1.23
CA PHE A 40 -14.80 -14.16 2.30
C PHE A 40 -15.93 -13.13 2.12
N PRO A 41 -16.75 -13.26 1.07
CA PRO A 41 -17.74 -12.24 0.69
C PRO A 41 -18.85 -12.03 1.73
N ASP A 42 -19.23 -13.09 2.44
CA ASP A 42 -20.38 -13.09 3.36
C ASP A 42 -19.98 -13.15 4.84
N LEU A 43 -18.81 -12.58 5.18
CA LEU A 43 -18.33 -12.53 6.57
C LEU A 43 -19.01 -11.38 7.35
N LEU A 44 -20.30 -11.54 7.63
CA LEU A 44 -21.04 -10.59 8.46
C LEU A 44 -20.67 -10.69 9.95
N PHE A 45 -20.32 -11.90 10.41
CA PHE A 45 -19.87 -12.20 11.77
C PHE A 45 -18.72 -13.19 11.72
N HIS A 46 -17.89 -13.20 12.76
CA HIS A 46 -16.93 -14.28 12.93
C HIS A 46 -17.68 -15.59 13.25
N PRO A 47 -17.39 -16.71 12.57
CA PRO A 47 -18.04 -17.98 12.87
C PRO A 47 -17.79 -18.37 14.33
N MET A 48 -18.86 -18.68 15.06
CA MET A 48 -18.75 -19.21 16.41
C MET A 48 -18.32 -20.68 16.37
N PRO A 49 -17.49 -21.13 17.34
CA PRO A 49 -16.97 -22.51 17.38
C PRO A 49 -18.06 -23.56 17.59
#